data_AF-A0A3N5X0F5-F1
#
_entry.id   AF-A0A3N5X0F5-F1
#
_cell.length_a   1.000
_cell.length_b   1.000
_cell.length_c   1.000
_cell.angle_alpha   90.00
_cell.angle_beta   90.00
_cell.angle_gamma   90.00
#
_symmetry.space_group_name_H-M   'P 1'
#
loop_
_entity.id
_entity.type
_entity.pdbx_description
1 polymer ?
#
loop_
_entity_poly.entity_id
_entity_poly.type
_entity_poly.pdbx_seq_one_letter_code
_entity_poly.pdbx_strand_id
1 'polypeptide(L)'
;RSVAEPYIRRRAIRHIEKGRVVIFGGGTGNPYFTTDTAAALRATEIGADVLIKATKVDGVYDSDPQNNPRARRFDQITYIDAINLRLKVMDTTALTLCMENKLPILVLNLWDETALARALRGEPVGTLVDDDEEPVATTNRQS
;
A
#
# COMPACT_ATOMS: atom_id res chain seq x y z
N ARG A 1 28.61 4.83 -16.34
CA ARG A 1 27.41 4.45 -17.11
C ARG A 1 26.26 4.39 -16.10
N SER A 2 25.17 5.15 -16.25
CA SER A 2 24.02 5.09 -15.34
C SER A 2 23.02 4.05 -15.83
N VAL A 3 22.41 3.29 -14.91
CA VAL A 3 21.43 2.23 -15.22
C VAL A 3 20.05 2.82 -15.57
N ALA A 4 19.73 3.98 -14.99
CA ALA A 4 18.50 4.73 -15.23
C ALA A 4 18.77 6.23 -15.14
N GLU A 5 17.78 7.05 -15.50
CA GLU A 5 17.79 8.48 -15.23
C GLU A 5 17.65 8.79 -13.73
N PRO A 6 18.22 9.90 -13.23
CA PRO A 6 17.96 10.35 -11.87
C PRO A 6 16.46 10.60 -11.64
N TYR A 7 15.97 10.25 -10.45
CA TYR A 7 14.59 10.54 -10.10
C TYR A 7 14.37 12.06 -10.03
N ILE A 8 13.41 12.54 -10.82
CA ILE A 8 12.93 13.92 -10.81
C ILE A 8 11.41 13.87 -10.69
N ARG A 9 10.87 14.30 -9.54
CA ARG A 9 9.42 14.25 -9.22
C ARG A 9 8.53 14.72 -10.37
N ARG A 10 8.80 15.93 -10.89
CA ARG A 10 8.01 16.51 -12.00
C ARG A 10 8.08 15.69 -13.30
N ARG A 11 9.20 14.99 -13.54
CA ARG A 11 9.33 14.10 -14.70
C ARG A 11 8.50 12.84 -14.49
N ALA A 12 8.57 12.21 -13.31
CA ALA A 12 7.76 11.04 -12.99
C ALA A 12 6.25 11.32 -13.15
N ILE A 13 5.77 12.43 -12.57
CA ILE A 13 4.38 12.87 -12.72
C ILE A 13 4.00 13.05 -14.20
N ARG A 14 4.83 13.74 -14.99
CA ARG A 14 4.59 13.93 -16.43
C ARG A 14 4.55 12.61 -17.22
N HIS A 15 5.30 11.59 -16.79
CA HIS A 15 5.22 10.27 -17.41
C HIS A 15 3.88 9.59 -17.08
N ILE A 16 3.42 9.67 -15.84
CA ILE A 16 2.12 9.13 -15.38
C ILE A 16 0.96 9.82 -16.10
N GLU A 17 0.97 11.16 -16.19
CA GLU A 17 -0.03 11.95 -16.93
C GLU A 17 -0.15 11.56 -18.41
N LYS A 18 0.91 10.99 -18.99
CA LYS A 18 0.95 10.48 -20.37
C LYS A 18 0.54 9.01 -20.49
N GLY A 19 0.04 8.40 -19.41
CA GLY A 19 -0.33 6.98 -19.37
C GLY A 19 0.86 6.02 -19.42
N ARG A 20 2.06 6.46 -19.00
CA ARG A 20 3.25 5.59 -18.99
C ARG A 20 3.42 4.95 -17.63
N VAL A 21 3.83 3.67 -17.63
CA VAL A 21 4.29 2.99 -16.42
C VAL A 21 5.64 3.57 -16.01
N VAL A 22 5.77 3.93 -14.74
CA VAL A 22 7.01 4.44 -14.14
C VAL A 22 7.52 3.42 -13.13
N ILE A 23 8.79 3.03 -13.28
CA ILE A 23 9.46 2.09 -12.37
C ILE A 23 10.49 2.87 -11.54
N PHE A 24 10.31 2.90 -10.23
CA PHE A 24 11.26 3.52 -9.31
C PHE A 24 12.34 2.52 -8.89
N GLY A 25 13.60 2.80 -9.23
CA GLY A 25 14.76 2.02 -8.81
C GLY A 25 15.60 2.74 -7.76
N GLY A 26 16.39 1.98 -6.99
CA GLY A 26 17.35 2.54 -6.01
C GLY A 26 16.75 2.90 -4.64
N GLY A 27 15.48 2.58 -4.39
CA GLY A 27 14.81 2.82 -3.11
C GLY A 27 14.77 4.32 -2.75
N THR A 28 15.06 4.63 -1.48
CA THR A 28 15.24 6.02 -1.03
C THR A 28 16.59 6.62 -1.44
N GLY A 29 17.52 5.80 -1.91
CA GLY A 29 18.92 6.17 -2.13
C GLY A 29 19.76 6.26 -0.84
N ASN A 30 19.18 5.95 0.33
CA ASN A 30 19.85 6.08 1.63
C ASN A 30 19.87 4.73 2.37
N PRO A 31 20.95 4.43 3.14
CA PRO A 31 20.98 3.25 4.00
C PRO A 31 19.95 3.37 5.13
N TYR A 32 19.62 2.24 5.76
CA TYR A 32 18.67 2.11 6.88
C TYR A 32 17.18 2.31 6.54
N PHE A 33 16.84 2.57 5.28
CA PHE A 33 15.46 2.63 4.82
C PHE A 33 15.07 1.35 4.09
N THR A 34 13.84 0.90 4.29
CA THR A 34 13.31 -0.29 3.62
C THR A 34 12.76 0.08 2.24
N THR A 35 12.42 -0.94 1.45
CA THR A 35 11.66 -0.76 0.20
C THR A 35 10.25 -0.21 0.46
N ASP A 36 9.64 -0.56 1.60
CA ASP A 36 8.32 -0.04 1.98
C ASP A 36 8.39 1.48 2.23
N THR A 37 9.43 1.97 2.94
CA THR A 37 9.61 3.41 3.13
C THR A 37 9.83 4.13 1.79
N ALA A 38 10.57 3.52 0.87
CA ALA A 38 10.75 4.08 -0.47
C ALA A 38 9.43 4.13 -1.26
N ALA A 39 8.61 3.08 -1.17
CA ALA A 39 7.32 3.01 -1.83
C ALA A 39 6.35 4.08 -1.30
N ALA A 40 6.24 4.21 0.02
CA ALA A 40 5.45 5.26 0.67
C ALA A 40 5.92 6.66 0.26
N LEU A 41 7.23 6.91 0.27
CA LEU A 41 7.80 8.20 -0.16
C LEU A 41 7.44 8.52 -1.62
N ARG A 42 7.66 7.59 -2.55
CA ARG A 42 7.39 7.83 -3.97
C ARG A 42 5.91 7.98 -4.24
N ALA A 43 5.06 7.18 -3.61
CA ALA A 43 3.61 7.27 -3.73
C ALA A 43 3.09 8.63 -3.25
N THR A 44 3.54 9.10 -2.09
CA THR A 44 3.22 10.46 -1.60
C THR A 44 3.72 11.54 -2.56
N GLU A 45 4.96 11.45 -3.04
CA GLU A 45 5.51 12.46 -3.93
C GLU A 45 4.76 12.56 -5.26
N ILE A 46 4.34 11.44 -5.86
CA ILE A 46 3.56 11.46 -7.11
C ILE A 46 2.08 11.75 -6.90
N GLY A 47 1.60 11.82 -5.65
CA GLY A 47 0.20 12.01 -5.32
C GLY A 47 -0.66 10.81 -5.71
N ALA A 48 -0.18 9.60 -5.41
CA ALA A 48 -0.94 8.37 -5.64
C ALA A 48 -2.21 8.33 -4.76
N ASP A 49 -3.29 7.76 -5.29
CA ASP A 49 -4.55 7.61 -4.53
C ASP A 49 -4.48 6.49 -3.48
N VAL A 50 -3.65 5.47 -3.72
CA VAL A 50 -3.48 4.31 -2.84
C VAL A 50 -2.09 3.69 -3.03
N LEU A 51 -1.48 3.22 -1.95
CA LEU A 51 -0.28 2.38 -1.97
C LEU A 51 -0.68 0.90 -1.90
N ILE A 52 -0.53 0.16 -3.00
CA ILE A 52 -0.80 -1.27 -3.01
C ILE A 52 0.46 -2.02 -2.55
N LYS A 53 0.37 -2.69 -1.39
CA LYS A 53 1.40 -3.61 -0.90
C LYS A 53 1.04 -5.05 -1.28
N ALA A 54 1.70 -5.53 -2.33
CA ALA A 54 1.55 -6.90 -2.80
C ALA A 54 2.39 -7.87 -1.94
N THR A 55 1.76 -8.88 -1.33
CA THR A 55 2.43 -9.84 -0.43
C THR A 55 2.12 -11.30 -0.81
N LYS A 56 2.61 -12.25 -0.01
CA LYS A 56 2.30 -13.69 -0.16
C LYS A 56 1.00 -14.11 0.52
N VAL A 57 0.46 -13.27 1.39
CA VAL A 57 -0.81 -13.49 2.09
C VAL A 57 -1.86 -12.52 1.56
N ASP A 58 -3.12 -12.85 1.75
CA ASP A 58 -4.28 -12.13 1.24
C ASP A 58 -4.76 -10.98 2.13
N GLY A 59 -3.89 -10.48 3.02
CA GLY A 59 -4.20 -9.33 3.88
C GLY A 59 -3.32 -9.25 5.11
N VAL A 60 -3.76 -8.41 6.04
CA VAL A 60 -3.19 -8.24 7.38
C VAL A 60 -3.99 -9.12 8.34
N TYR A 61 -3.27 -9.80 9.23
CA TYR A 61 -3.83 -10.73 10.21
C TYR A 61 -3.44 -10.32 11.63
N ASP A 62 -4.27 -10.69 12.60
CA ASP A 62 -4.01 -10.50 14.04
C ASP A 62 -2.76 -11.26 14.53
N SER A 63 -2.38 -12.31 13.80
CA SER A 63 -1.27 -13.20 14.06
C SER A 63 -0.82 -13.88 12.77
N ASP A 64 0.36 -14.49 12.75
CA ASP A 64 0.89 -15.11 11.52
C ASP A 64 0.03 -16.33 11.09
N PRO A 65 -0.67 -16.28 9.94
CA PRO A 65 -1.56 -17.35 9.51
C PRO A 65 -0.82 -18.63 9.13
N GLN A 66 0.49 -18.58 8.89
CA GLN A 66 1.29 -19.79 8.63
C GLN A 66 1.54 -20.58 9.91
N ASN A 67 1.59 -19.90 11.05
CA ASN A 67 1.92 -20.49 12.35
C ASN A 67 0.69 -20.64 13.26
N ASN A 68 -0.37 -19.85 13.03
CA ASN A 68 -1.61 -19.88 13.79
C ASN A 68 -2.82 -20.13 12.88
N PRO A 69 -3.40 -21.35 12.88
CA PRO A 69 -4.60 -21.66 12.11
C PRO A 69 -5.84 -20.86 12.51
N ARG A 70 -5.82 -20.19 13.68
CA ARG A 70 -6.90 -19.32 14.17
C ARG A 70 -6.68 -17.85 13.83
N ALA A 71 -5.64 -17.51 13.06
CA ALA A 71 -5.36 -16.15 12.67
C ALA A 71 -6.56 -15.54 11.94
N ARG A 72 -6.93 -14.33 12.33
CA ARG A 72 -8.06 -13.60 11.74
C ARG A 72 -7.55 -12.48 10.87
N ARG A 73 -8.03 -12.46 9.63
CA ARG A 73 -7.76 -11.40 8.67
C ARG A 73 -8.63 -10.19 8.99
N PHE A 74 -8.07 -8.99 8.86
CA PHE A 74 -8.82 -7.74 8.91
C PHE A 74 -9.29 -7.39 7.49
N ASP A 75 -10.52 -6.90 7.34
CA ASP A 75 -10.95 -6.29 6.07
C ASP A 75 -10.48 -4.84 5.99
N GLN A 76 -10.54 -4.12 7.10
CA GLN A 76 -10.03 -2.77 7.28
C GLN A 76 -9.38 -2.64 8.67
N ILE A 77 -8.36 -1.81 8.79
CA ILE A 77 -7.72 -1.47 10.07
C ILE A 77 -7.15 -0.06 10.04
N THR A 78 -7.23 0.67 11.16
CA THR A 78 -6.63 2.01 11.22
C THR A 78 -5.10 1.95 11.27
N TYR A 79 -4.40 3.01 10.83
CA TYR A 79 -2.94 3.08 11.00
C TYR A 79 -2.53 2.94 12.47
N ILE A 80 -3.26 3.60 13.37
CA ILE A 80 -2.97 3.60 14.81
C ILE A 80 -3.14 2.19 15.39
N ASP A 81 -4.20 1.47 15.02
CA ASP A 81 -4.39 0.09 15.47
C ASP A 81 -3.31 -0.83 14.91
N ALA A 82 -2.94 -0.69 13.64
CA ALA A 82 -1.85 -1.46 13.04
C ALA A 82 -0.52 -1.25 13.78
N ILE A 83 -0.22 -0.01 14.20
CA ILE A 83 0.97 0.32 15.02
C ILE A 83 0.85 -0.28 16.42
N ASN A 84 -0.28 -0.05 17.11
CA ASN A 84 -0.49 -0.47 18.50
C ASN A 84 -0.46 -1.98 18.66
N LEU A 85 -1.10 -2.71 17.73
CA LEU A 85 -1.11 -4.16 17.67
C LEU A 85 0.19 -4.73 17.08
N ARG A 86 1.13 -3.88 16.65
CA ARG A 86 2.41 -4.26 16.02
C ARG A 86 2.22 -5.21 14.83
N LEU A 87 1.18 -4.97 14.04
CA LEU A 87 0.90 -5.78 12.86
C LEU A 87 1.97 -5.57 11.80
N LYS A 88 2.34 -6.65 11.13
CA LYS A 88 3.40 -6.64 10.10
C LYS A 88 2.86 -6.14 8.75
N VAL A 89 2.35 -4.91 8.72
CA VAL A 89 1.90 -4.25 7.48
C VAL A 89 3.12 -3.75 6.70
N MET A 90 3.89 -2.83 7.29
CA MET A 90 5.15 -2.29 6.79
C MET A 90 6.04 -1.96 8.01
N ASP A 91 7.27 -1.49 7.79
CA ASP A 91 8.01 -0.84 8.87
C ASP A 91 7.27 0.43 9.35
N THR A 92 7.48 0.79 10.62
CA THR A 92 6.79 1.92 11.26
C THR A 92 7.02 3.23 10.52
N THR A 93 8.21 3.46 9.95
CA THR A 93 8.51 4.69 9.22
C THR A 93 7.64 4.83 7.97
N ALA A 94 7.49 3.75 7.20
CA ALA A 94 6.61 3.74 6.03
C ALA A 94 5.14 3.94 6.42
N LEU A 95 4.70 3.28 7.50
CA LEU A 95 3.32 3.37 7.98
C LEU A 95 2.98 4.78 8.48
N THR A 96 3.86 5.40 9.27
CA THR A 96 3.72 6.80 9.71
C THR A 96 3.73 7.76 8.53
N LEU A 97 4.59 7.54 7.53
CA LEU A 97 4.63 8.40 6.35
C LEU A 97 3.31 8.35 5.55
N CYS A 98 2.71 7.16 5.43
CA CYS A 98 1.39 7.02 4.82
C CYS A 98 0.30 7.72 5.64
N MET A 99 0.28 7.51 6.96
CA MET A 99 -0.67 8.15 7.89
C MET A 99 -0.60 9.68 7.82
N GLU A 100 0.59 10.28 7.92
CA GLU A 100 0.77 11.74 7.88
C GLU A 100 0.31 12.36 6.55
N ASN A 101 0.39 11.59 5.46
CA ASN A 101 -0.02 12.03 4.12
C ASN A 101 -1.41 11.54 3.72
N LYS A 102 -2.15 10.87 4.63
CA LYS A 102 -3.46 10.28 4.38
C LYS A 102 -3.47 9.40 3.12
N LEU A 103 -2.42 8.61 2.94
CA LEU A 103 -2.23 7.72 1.78
C LEU A 103 -2.65 6.30 2.16
N PRO A 104 -3.85 5.84 1.77
CA PRO A 104 -4.35 4.51 2.12
C PRO A 104 -3.41 3.42 1.62
N ILE A 105 -3.29 2.34 2.38
CA ILE A 105 -2.49 1.17 2.01
C ILE A 105 -3.42 0.00 1.77
N LEU A 106 -3.31 -0.65 0.62
CA LEU A 106 -4.04 -1.88 0.32
C LEU A 106 -3.09 -3.07 0.33
N VAL A 107 -3.25 -3.97 1.29
CA VAL A 107 -2.47 -5.21 1.38
C VAL A 107 -3.21 -6.33 0.70
N LEU A 108 -2.64 -6.93 -0.35
CA LEU A 108 -3.26 -8.03 -1.08
C LEU A 108 -2.26 -9.14 -1.44
N ASN A 109 -2.79 -10.30 -1.85
CA ASN A 109 -1.98 -11.42 -2.33
C ASN A 109 -1.60 -11.20 -3.79
N LEU A 110 -0.31 -11.12 -4.10
CA LEU A 110 0.19 -10.99 -5.47
C LEU A 110 -0.05 -12.23 -6.33
N TRP A 111 -0.13 -13.40 -5.70
CA TRP A 111 -0.27 -14.69 -6.38
C TRP A 111 -1.73 -15.00 -6.76
N ASP A 112 -2.67 -14.22 -6.24
CA ASP A 112 -4.03 -14.21 -6.76
C ASP A 112 -4.07 -13.31 -8.00
N GLU A 113 -4.11 -13.93 -9.17
CA GLU A 113 -4.14 -13.25 -10.48
C GLU A 113 -5.31 -12.25 -10.63
N THR A 114 -6.36 -12.43 -9.82
CA THR A 114 -7.55 -11.56 -9.85
C THR A 114 -7.47 -10.41 -8.86
N ALA A 115 -6.67 -10.52 -7.80
CA ALA A 115 -6.67 -9.58 -6.68
C ALA A 115 -6.41 -8.13 -7.11
N LEU A 116 -5.38 -7.90 -7.94
CA LEU A 116 -5.05 -6.56 -8.40
C LEU A 116 -6.15 -5.96 -9.28
N ALA A 117 -6.70 -6.73 -10.21
CA ALA A 117 -7.75 -6.24 -11.10
C ALA A 117 -9.04 -5.90 -10.33
N ARG A 118 -9.40 -6.74 -9.35
CA ARG A 118 -10.54 -6.51 -8.47
C ARG A 118 -10.34 -5.29 -7.57
N ALA A 119 -9.14 -5.13 -7.00
CA ALA A 119 -8.77 -3.95 -6.22
C ALA A 119 -8.92 -2.64 -7.02
N LEU A 120 -8.44 -2.62 -8.28
CA LEU A 120 -8.56 -1.46 -9.17
C LEU A 120 -10.02 -1.13 -9.55
N ARG A 121 -10.95 -2.09 -9.40
CA ARG A 121 -12.40 -1.87 -9.58
C ARG A 121 -13.12 -1.47 -8.30
N GLY A 122 -12.42 -1.36 -7.16
CA GLY A 122 -13.01 -1.06 -5.86
C GLY A 122 -13.76 -2.23 -5.23
N GLU A 123 -13.50 -3.46 -5.67
CA GLU A 123 -14.06 -4.65 -5.04
C GLU A 123 -13.34 -4.97 -3.72
N PRO A 124 -14.03 -5.59 -2.75
CA PRO A 124 -13.42 -6.00 -1.48
C PRO A 124 -12.36 -7.08 -1.74
N VAL A 125 -11.10 -6.70 -1.54
CA VAL A 125 -9.91 -7.54 -1.69
C VAL A 125 -8.90 -7.11 -0.63
N GLY A 126 -8.23 -8.07 -0.01
CA GLY A 126 -7.13 -7.71 0.87
C GLY A 126 -7.57 -7.06 2.17
N THR A 127 -6.67 -6.28 2.75
CA THR A 127 -6.95 -5.42 3.90
C THR A 127 -6.64 -3.98 3.53
N LEU A 128 -7.59 -3.08 3.80
CA LEU A 128 -7.38 -1.64 3.69
C LEU A 128 -6.81 -1.09 5.02
N VAL A 129 -5.78 -0.27 4.94
CA VAL A 129 -5.23 0.48 6.08
C VAL A 129 -5.37 1.96 5.81
N ASP A 130 -6.14 2.65 6.63
CA ASP A 130 -6.44 4.09 6.50
C ASP A 130 -6.73 4.75 7.88
N ASP A 131 -7.21 6.00 7.87
CA ASP A 131 -7.53 6.77 9.09
C ASP A 131 -8.98 6.55 9.56
N ASP A 132 -9.77 5.73 8.87
CA ASP A 132 -11.22 5.67 9.09
C ASP A 132 -11.57 4.80 10.31
N GLU A 133 -12.17 5.43 11.33
CA GLU A 133 -12.84 4.76 12.45
C GLU A 133 -14.26 4.24 12.10
N GLU A 134 -14.75 4.39 10.86
CA GLU A 134 -16.02 3.81 10.40
C GLU A 134 -16.02 3.41 8.90
N PRO A 135 -16.80 2.38 8.51
CA PRO A 135 -16.57 1.60 7.30
C PRO A 135 -16.87 2.37 6.02
N VAL A 136 -16.08 2.08 4.98
CA VAL A 136 -16.37 2.47 3.60
C VAL A 136 -17.78 2.01 3.22
N ALA A 137 -18.72 2.95 3.24
CA ALA A 137 -20.10 2.71 2.87
C ALA A 137 -20.18 2.29 1.40
N THR A 138 -20.22 0.99 1.14
CA THR A 138 -20.72 0.46 -0.14
C THR A 138 -22.21 0.22 0.00
N THR A 139 -23.02 1.24 -0.32
CA THR A 139 -24.42 1.02 -0.69
C THR A 139 -24.83 2.01 -1.78
N ASN A 140 -25.12 1.43 -2.95
CA ASN A 140 -25.95 1.90 -4.06
C ASN A 140 -25.49 3.09 -4.91
N ARG A 141 -24.87 2.76 -6.05
CA ARG A 141 -25.32 3.32 -7.33
C ARG A 141 -26.39 2.40 -7.93
N GLN A 142 -27.65 2.72 -7.67
CA GLN A 142 -28.75 2.41 -8.57
C GLN A 142 -29.39 3.74 -9.00
N SER A 143 -29.14 4.13 -10.25
CA SER A 143 -30.08 4.74 -11.22
C SER A 143 -29.30 5.14 -12.47
#